data_AF-A0A250YAH3-F1
#
_entry.id   AF-A0A250YAH3-F1
#
_cell.length_a   1.000
_cell.length_b   1.000
_cell.length_c   1.000
_cell.angle_alpha   90.00
_cell.angle_beta   90.00
_cell.angle_gamma   90.00
#
_symmetry.space_group_name_H-M   'P 1'
#
loop_
_entity.id
_entity.type
_entity.pdbx_description
1 polymer ?
#
loop_
_entity_poly.entity_id
_entity_poly.type
_entity_poly.pdbx_seq_one_letter_code
_entity_poly.pdbx_strand_id
1 'polypeptide(L)'
;MLYYKGRTDMDEMELVDVEDGRDKDWNLSVRNAFKLVSRTTDEVHLFCAKKQEDKARWLQACAEERQRVQEDQQMGMEIPENQKKLAMLNAQKAGQGKSKGYSGCPVAPPHQNLPPLHQRHVTVPTSVPQQQVFALAEPKRKPSLFWHTFHKLAPFRK
;
A
#
# COMPACT_ATOMS: atom_id res chain seq x y z
N MET A 1 -23.61 -8.77 -8.12
CA MET A 1 -23.49 -9.25 -6.73
C MET A 1 -22.31 -10.20 -6.68
N LEU A 2 -21.37 -10.03 -5.75
CA LEU A 2 -20.29 -11.00 -5.52
C LEU A 2 -20.61 -11.82 -4.28
N TYR A 3 -20.22 -13.09 -4.27
CA TYR A 3 -20.43 -13.99 -3.14
C TYR A 3 -19.08 -14.47 -2.62
N TYR A 4 -18.89 -14.41 -1.31
CA TYR A 4 -17.71 -14.96 -0.68
C TYR A 4 -17.67 -16.49 -0.86
N LYS A 5 -16.52 -17.01 -1.32
CA LYS A 5 -16.30 -18.44 -1.57
C LYS A 5 -15.15 -19.04 -0.76
N GLY A 6 -14.33 -18.21 -0.13
CA GLY A 6 -13.17 -18.65 0.63
C GLY A 6 -12.02 -17.65 0.56
N ARG A 7 -10.93 -18.01 1.22
CA ARG A 7 -9.63 -17.33 1.19
C ARG A 7 -8.53 -18.38 1.29
N THR A 8 -7.36 -18.04 0.78
CA THR A 8 -6.15 -18.88 0.86
C THR A 8 -5.11 -18.13 1.68
N ASP A 9 -4.47 -18.81 2.62
CA ASP A 9 -3.33 -18.26 3.35
C ASP A 9 -2.07 -18.40 2.48
N MET A 10 -1.47 -17.27 2.10
CA MET A 10 -0.28 -17.26 1.24
C MET A 10 1.01 -17.56 2.01
N ASP A 11 1.00 -17.51 3.34
CA ASP A 11 2.18 -17.78 4.16
C ASP A 11 2.55 -19.26 4.15
N GLU A 12 1.55 -20.13 4.00
CA GLU A 12 1.72 -21.59 3.91
C GLU A 12 1.84 -22.09 2.47
N MET A 13 1.77 -21.21 1.47
CA MET A 13 1.74 -21.58 0.05
C MET A 13 3.03 -21.23 -0.67
N GLU A 14 3.38 -22.04 -1.66
CA GLU A 14 4.45 -21.82 -2.61
C GLU A 14 3.88 -21.67 -4.02
N LEU A 15 4.38 -20.66 -4.75
CA LEU A 15 3.96 -20.37 -6.11
C LEU A 15 4.83 -21.12 -7.11
N VAL A 16 4.19 -21.92 -7.97
CA VAL A 16 4.86 -22.70 -9.01
C VAL A 16 4.33 -22.28 -10.38
N ASP A 17 5.21 -21.81 -11.25
CA ASP A 17 4.87 -21.52 -12.64
C ASP A 17 4.69 -22.83 -13.43
N VAL A 18 3.62 -22.91 -14.22
CA VAL A 18 3.30 -24.08 -15.05
C VAL A 18 3.34 -23.70 -16.52
N GLU A 19 4.20 -24.37 -17.28
CA GLU A 19 4.30 -24.16 -18.72
C GLU A 19 3.05 -24.61 -19.47
N ASP A 20 2.80 -23.99 -20.62
CA ASP A 20 1.68 -24.36 -21.50
C ASP A 20 1.90 -25.78 -22.04
N GLY A 21 0.90 -26.64 -21.89
CA GLY A 21 0.99 -28.01 -22.37
C GLY A 21 0.24 -29.00 -21.47
N ARG A 22 0.74 -30.23 -21.44
CA ARG A 22 0.16 -31.31 -20.66
C ARG A 22 0.75 -31.30 -19.25
N ASP A 23 -0.07 -31.02 -18.27
CA ASP A 23 0.33 -31.08 -16.87
C ASP A 23 0.54 -32.53 -16.44
N LYS A 24 1.69 -32.82 -15.81
CA LYS A 24 2.09 -34.19 -15.42
C LYS A 24 1.27 -34.72 -14.25
N ASP A 25 0.84 -33.85 -13.34
CA ASP A 25 0.20 -34.25 -12.10
C ASP A 25 -1.29 -34.52 -12.32
N TRP A 26 -1.94 -33.69 -13.14
CA TRP A 26 -3.38 -33.78 -13.38
C TRP A 26 -3.74 -34.41 -14.73
N ASN A 27 -2.75 -34.66 -15.59
CA ASN A 27 -2.95 -35.16 -16.97
C ASN A 27 -3.89 -34.27 -17.82
N LEU A 28 -4.02 -32.99 -17.45
CA LEU A 28 -4.86 -32.00 -18.11
C LEU A 28 -4.01 -31.15 -19.05
N SER A 29 -4.58 -30.76 -20.19
CA SER A 29 -3.96 -29.72 -21.02
C SER A 29 -4.29 -28.36 -20.42
N VAL A 30 -3.27 -27.63 -20.00
CA VAL A 30 -3.39 -26.32 -19.36
C VAL A 30 -2.70 -25.26 -20.21
N ARG A 31 -3.20 -24.03 -20.10
CA ARG A 31 -2.65 -22.86 -20.80
C ARG A 31 -2.73 -21.64 -19.90
N ASN A 32 -1.68 -20.83 -19.90
CA ASN A 32 -1.49 -19.69 -19.01
C ASN A 32 -1.79 -20.06 -17.54
N ALA A 33 -1.23 -21.19 -17.08
CA ALA A 33 -1.52 -21.72 -15.74
C ALA A 33 -0.37 -21.49 -14.74
N PHE A 34 -0.71 -21.52 -13.45
CA PHE A 34 0.21 -21.56 -12.33
C PHE A 34 -0.43 -22.32 -11.15
N LYS A 35 0.38 -22.81 -10.22
CA LYS A 35 -0.06 -23.57 -9.05
C LYS A 35 0.30 -22.85 -7.76
N LEU A 36 -0.56 -22.99 -6.75
CA LEU A 36 -0.22 -22.78 -5.36
C LEU A 36 -0.13 -24.14 -4.69
N VAL A 37 1.03 -24.46 -4.13
CA VAL A 37 1.33 -25.72 -3.47
C VAL A 37 1.52 -25.43 -1.99
N SER A 38 0.77 -26.10 -1.14
CA SER A 38 0.97 -25.96 0.31
C SER A 38 2.32 -26.54 0.72
N ARG A 39 3.01 -25.85 1.63
CA ARG A 39 4.30 -26.29 2.19
C ARG A 39 4.14 -27.33 3.29
N THR A 40 2.98 -27.34 3.94
CA THR A 40 2.70 -28.16 5.13
C THR A 40 1.73 -29.30 4.82
N THR A 41 0.88 -29.13 3.81
CA THR A 41 -0.11 -30.11 3.38
C THR A 41 0.13 -30.52 1.92
N ASP A 42 -0.45 -31.63 1.48
CA ASP A 42 -0.41 -32.07 0.08
C ASP A 42 -1.50 -31.38 -0.77
N GLU A 43 -1.88 -30.15 -0.40
CA GLU A 43 -2.92 -29.39 -1.08
C GLU A 43 -2.33 -28.59 -2.23
N VAL A 44 -2.92 -28.73 -3.42
CA VAL A 44 -2.50 -28.02 -4.64
C VAL A 44 -3.70 -27.35 -5.28
N HIS A 45 -3.58 -26.05 -5.52
CA HIS A 45 -4.57 -25.27 -6.27
C HIS A 45 -4.01 -24.87 -7.64
N LEU A 46 -4.70 -25.30 -8.70
CA LEU A 46 -4.37 -24.93 -10.08
C LEU A 46 -5.19 -23.73 -10.53
N PHE A 47 -4.52 -22.69 -11.04
CA PHE A 47 -5.15 -21.50 -11.60
C PHE A 47 -4.83 -21.37 -13.08
N CYS A 48 -5.82 -21.00 -13.88
CA CYS A 48 -5.66 -20.75 -15.31
C CYS A 48 -6.13 -19.34 -15.65
N ALA A 49 -5.23 -18.51 -16.17
CA ALA A 49 -5.58 -17.19 -16.69
C ALA A 49 -6.09 -17.28 -18.13
N LYS A 50 -6.97 -16.35 -18.52
CA LYS A 50 -7.42 -16.27 -19.92
C LYS A 50 -6.32 -15.80 -20.88
N LYS A 51 -5.41 -14.97 -20.38
CA LYS A 51 -4.33 -14.33 -21.14
C LYS A 51 -2.99 -14.56 -20.47
N GLN A 52 -1.91 -14.61 -21.27
CA GLN A 52 -0.56 -14.78 -20.76
C GLN A 52 -0.11 -13.55 -19.93
N GLU A 53 -0.55 -12.35 -20.29
CA GLU A 53 -0.23 -11.14 -19.54
C GLU A 53 -0.88 -11.15 -18.15
N ASP A 54 -2.09 -11.71 -18.05
CA ASP A 54 -2.78 -11.83 -16.76
C ASP A 54 -2.06 -12.86 -15.87
N LYS A 55 -1.59 -13.98 -16.43
CA LYS A 55 -0.72 -14.93 -15.71
C LYS A 55 0.54 -14.22 -15.19
N ALA A 56 1.24 -13.49 -16.05
CA ALA A 56 2.46 -12.78 -15.66
C ALA A 56 2.19 -11.77 -14.53
N ARG A 57 1.07 -11.04 -14.58
CA ARG A 57 0.66 -10.14 -13.49
C ARG A 57 0.37 -10.87 -12.18
N TRP A 58 -0.27 -12.04 -12.23
CA TRP A 58 -0.51 -12.85 -11.04
C TRP A 58 0.80 -13.33 -10.42
N LEU A 59 1.72 -13.87 -11.23
CA LEU A 59 3.02 -14.33 -10.75
C LEU A 59 3.81 -13.20 -10.08
N GLN A 60 3.86 -12.04 -10.75
CA GLN A 60 4.51 -10.84 -10.23
C GLN A 60 3.85 -10.36 -8.93
N ALA A 61 2.53 -10.27 -8.89
CA ALA A 61 1.80 -9.81 -7.70
C ALA A 61 2.04 -10.71 -6.48
N CYS A 62 2.10 -12.04 -6.69
CA CYS A 62 2.44 -12.98 -5.63
C CYS A 62 3.89 -12.79 -5.13
N ALA A 63 4.85 -12.59 -6.03
CA ALA A 63 6.24 -12.32 -5.62
C ALA A 63 6.38 -10.99 -4.85
N GLU A 64 5.75 -9.92 -5.33
CA GLU A 64 5.73 -8.62 -4.67
C GLU A 64 5.03 -8.65 -3.31
N GLU A 65 4.04 -9.51 -3.15
CA GLU A 65 3.35 -9.69 -1.88
C GLU A 65 4.28 -10.36 -0.86
N ARG A 66 5.02 -11.40 -1.24
CA ARG A 66 6.05 -12.02 -0.37
C ARG A 66 7.14 -11.03 0.04
N GLN A 67 7.59 -10.18 -0.90
CA GLN A 67 8.55 -9.11 -0.59
C GLN A 67 7.98 -8.12 0.43
N ARG A 68 6.75 -7.65 0.23
CA ARG A 68 6.09 -6.70 1.15
C ARG A 68 5.89 -7.27 2.54
N VAL A 69 5.48 -8.55 2.65
CA VAL A 69 5.35 -9.22 3.94
C VAL A 69 6.69 -9.25 4.69
N GLN A 70 7.79 -9.54 3.98
CA GLN A 70 9.12 -9.54 4.58
C GLN A 70 9.56 -8.14 5.02
N GLU A 71 9.32 -7.11 4.20
CA GLU A 71 9.65 -5.72 4.51
C GLU A 71 8.85 -5.22 5.73
N ASP A 72 7.54 -5.48 5.77
CA ASP A 72 6.68 -5.10 6.89
C ASP A 72 7.12 -5.77 8.19
N GLN A 73 7.49 -7.06 8.15
CA GLN A 73 8.05 -7.77 9.31
C GLN A 73 9.36 -7.15 9.79
N GLN A 74 10.28 -6.80 8.88
CA GLN A 74 11.54 -6.16 9.24
C GLN A 74 11.34 -4.78 9.87
N MET A 75 10.35 -4.03 9.39
CA MET A 75 10.01 -2.71 9.93
C MET A 75 9.14 -2.78 11.20
N GLY A 76 8.64 -3.97 11.58
CA GLY A 76 7.66 -4.13 12.65
C GLY A 76 6.34 -3.41 12.35
N MET A 77 5.98 -3.31 11.07
CA MET A 77 4.75 -2.64 10.63
C MET A 77 3.56 -3.51 10.98
N GLU A 78 2.77 -3.03 11.95
CA GLU A 78 1.48 -3.60 12.30
C GLU A 78 0.40 -2.53 12.25
N ILE A 79 -0.77 -2.87 11.70
CA ILE A 79 -1.90 -1.94 11.68
C ILE A 79 -2.47 -1.83 13.10
N PRO A 80 -2.45 -0.63 13.71
CA PRO A 80 -2.96 -0.43 15.07
C PRO A 80 -4.46 -0.72 15.18
N GLU A 81 -4.88 -1.26 16.33
CA GLU A 81 -6.28 -1.66 16.56
C GLU A 81 -7.27 -0.50 16.45
N ASN A 82 -6.89 0.70 16.88
CA ASN A 82 -7.71 1.90 16.73
C ASN A 82 -7.94 2.27 15.25
N GLN A 83 -6.95 2.08 14.39
CA GLN A 83 -7.08 2.33 12.95
C GLN A 83 -7.99 1.29 12.28
N LYS A 84 -7.88 0.01 12.67
CA LYS A 84 -8.80 -1.05 12.21
C LYS A 84 -10.25 -0.72 12.57
N LYS A 85 -10.49 -0.33 13.83
CA LYS A 85 -11.83 0.10 14.30
C LYS A 85 -12.36 1.29 13.52
N LEU A 86 -11.53 2.31 13.30
CA LEU A 86 -11.93 3.49 12.54
C LEU A 86 -12.27 3.15 11.06
N ALA A 87 -11.49 2.28 10.43
CA ALA A 87 -11.75 1.81 9.07
C ALA A 87 -13.08 1.05 8.95
N MET A 88 -13.39 0.18 9.92
CA MET A 88 -14.69 -0.52 9.97
C MET A 88 -15.88 0.45 10.11
N LEU A 89 -15.79 1.44 11.01
CA LEU A 89 -16.84 2.46 11.17
C LEU A 89 -17.04 3.29 9.88
N ASN A 90 -15.96 3.61 9.17
CA ASN A 90 -16.02 4.34 7.92
C ASN A 90 -16.69 3.51 6.80
N ALA A 91 -16.38 2.22 6.72
CA ALA A 91 -16.99 1.31 5.74
C ALA A 91 -18.51 1.18 5.95
N GLN A 92 -18.97 1.14 7.21
CA GLN A 92 -20.41 1.06 7.54
C GLN A 92 -21.17 2.33 7.13
N LYS A 93 -20.56 3.51 7.26
CA LYS A 93 -21.18 4.80 6.87
C LYS A 93 -21.31 4.96 5.35
N ALA A 94 -20.45 4.32 4.56
CA ALA A 94 -20.47 4.44 3.10
C ALA A 94 -21.76 3.88 2.46
N GLY A 95 -22.48 2.98 3.14
CA GLY A 95 -23.76 2.43 2.68
C GLY A 95 -24.98 3.34 2.91
N GLN A 96 -24.87 4.40 3.72
CA GLN A 96 -26.02 5.22 4.13
C GLN A 96 -26.29 6.45 3.24
N GLY A 97 -25.51 6.71 2.19
CA GLY A 97 -25.56 8.02 1.52
C GLY A 97 -25.48 8.08 -0.01
N LYS A 98 -25.37 6.97 -0.76
CA LYS A 98 -25.25 7.03 -2.23
C LYS A 98 -25.99 5.91 -2.95
N SER A 99 -27.31 6.04 -3.07
CA SER A 99 -27.99 5.57 -4.27
C SER A 99 -27.65 6.55 -5.41
N LYS A 100 -26.59 6.28 -6.18
CA LYS A 100 -26.34 6.98 -7.45
C LYS A 100 -25.67 6.05 -8.46
N GLY A 101 -26.48 5.64 -9.44
CA GLY A 101 -26.11 5.50 -10.85
C GLY A 101 -24.98 4.55 -11.22
N TYR A 102 -25.32 3.52 -12.00
CA TYR A 102 -24.40 2.95 -12.98
C TYR A 102 -23.89 4.06 -13.92
N SER A 103 -22.76 4.68 -13.61
CA SER A 103 -21.98 5.46 -14.59
C SER A 103 -20.56 5.69 -14.09
N GLY A 104 -19.59 5.10 -14.80
CA GLY A 104 -18.19 5.52 -14.81
C GLY A 104 -17.31 4.93 -13.70
N CYS A 105 -16.30 4.19 -14.12
CA CYS A 105 -15.18 3.77 -13.29
C CYS A 105 -14.59 4.95 -12.50
N PRO A 106 -14.37 4.85 -11.18
CA PRO A 106 -13.55 5.82 -10.48
C PRO A 106 -12.09 5.57 -10.88
N VAL A 107 -11.57 6.47 -11.71
CA VAL A 107 -10.14 6.60 -12.03
C VAL A 107 -9.34 6.69 -10.73
N ALA A 108 -8.22 5.97 -10.65
CA ALA A 108 -7.30 6.03 -9.52
C ALA A 108 -6.88 7.49 -9.24
N PRO A 109 -6.72 7.91 -7.97
CA PRO A 109 -6.25 9.26 -7.66
C PRO A 109 -4.90 9.51 -8.37
N PRO A 110 -4.70 10.67 -9.01
CA PRO A 110 -3.41 10.97 -9.63
C PRO A 110 -2.32 10.98 -8.56
N HIS A 111 -1.20 10.35 -8.86
CA HIS A 111 0.00 10.34 -8.03
C HIS A 111 0.36 11.79 -7.66
N GLN A 112 0.35 12.09 -6.36
CA GLN A 112 0.90 13.34 -5.84
C GLN A 112 2.38 13.38 -6.23
N ASN A 113 2.73 14.21 -7.22
CA ASN A 113 4.11 14.48 -7.59
C ASN A 113 4.77 15.25 -6.45
N LEU A 114 5.39 14.53 -5.51
CA LEU A 114 6.34 15.12 -4.59
C LEU A 114 7.54 15.61 -5.41
N PRO A 115 7.93 16.89 -5.30
CA PRO A 115 9.10 17.39 -6.03
C PRO A 115 10.36 16.66 -5.54
N PRO A 116 11.33 16.37 -6.43
CA PRO A 116 12.58 15.74 -6.05
C PRO A 116 13.31 16.58 -5.01
N LEU A 117 13.53 15.99 -3.84
CA LEU A 117 14.34 16.58 -2.78
C LEU A 117 15.78 16.66 -3.31
N HIS A 118 16.19 17.85 -3.72
CA HIS A 118 17.56 18.08 -4.19
C HIS A 118 18.52 17.78 -3.04
N GLN A 119 19.34 16.75 -3.20
CA GLN A 119 20.51 16.47 -2.39
C GLN A 119 21.48 17.65 -2.54
N ARG A 120 21.50 18.57 -1.56
CA ARG A 120 22.49 19.65 -1.53
C ARG A 120 23.80 19.09 -1.01
N HIS A 121 24.75 18.84 -1.90
CA HIS A 121 26.16 18.78 -1.50
C HIS A 121 26.61 20.17 -1.04
N VAL A 122 27.03 20.26 0.22
CA VAL A 122 27.64 21.47 0.78
C VAL A 122 29.11 21.44 0.40
N THR A 123 29.49 22.20 -0.62
CA THR A 123 30.90 22.51 -0.90
C THR A 123 31.23 23.82 -0.19
N VAL A 124 32.08 23.75 0.83
CA VAL A 124 32.57 24.92 1.58
C VAL A 124 33.68 25.59 0.77
N PRO A 125 33.59 26.89 0.42
CA PRO A 125 34.74 27.65 -0.04
C PRO A 125 35.50 28.24 1.15
N THR A 126 36.76 27.83 1.29
CA THR A 126 37.76 28.50 2.13
C THR A 126 38.17 29.81 1.46
N SER A 127 37.74 30.95 2.00
CA SER A 127 38.50 32.21 1.96
C SER A 127 37.85 33.27 2.87
N VAL A 128 38.56 33.61 3.95
CA VAL A 128 38.30 34.76 4.81
C VAL A 128 38.99 35.98 4.18
N PRO A 129 38.33 37.15 4.13
CA PRO A 129 39.00 38.30 4.72
C PRO A 129 38.07 39.26 5.52
N GLN A 130 38.62 39.65 6.67
CA GLN A 130 38.56 40.94 7.35
C GLN A 130 37.23 41.48 7.93
N GLN A 131 37.23 41.51 9.26
CA GLN A 131 36.27 42.08 10.19
C GLN A 131 35.78 43.49 9.82
N GLN A 132 34.46 43.66 9.85
CA GLN A 132 33.83 44.83 10.45
C GLN A 132 32.79 44.35 11.47
N VAL A 133 32.95 44.81 12.70
CA VAL A 133 32.12 44.45 13.86
C VAL A 133 30.73 45.07 13.68
N PHE A 134 29.70 44.23 13.58
CA PHE A 134 28.31 44.66 13.75
C PHE A 134 27.66 43.87 14.88
N ALA A 135 27.03 44.62 15.77
CA ALA A 135 26.52 44.19 17.07
C ALA A 135 25.36 43.18 16.98
N LEU A 136 25.23 42.38 18.04
CA LEU A 136 24.21 41.35 18.24
C LEU A 136 22.78 41.87 18.02
N ALA A 137 22.02 41.15 17.19
CA ALA A 137 20.57 41.10 17.28
C ALA A 137 20.11 39.63 17.27
N GLU A 138 19.53 39.21 18.38
CA GLU A 138 18.98 37.87 18.61
C GLU A 138 17.65 37.63 17.86
N PRO A 139 17.25 36.35 17.69
CA PRO A 139 16.47 35.88 16.54
C PRO A 139 14.95 35.98 16.73
N LYS A 140 14.23 36.47 15.70
CA LYS A 140 12.77 36.38 15.67
C LYS A 140 12.29 35.01 15.22
N ARG A 141 11.99 34.16 16.20
CA ARG A 141 11.14 32.96 16.06
C ARG A 141 9.79 33.36 15.49
N LYS A 142 9.39 32.76 14.36
CA LYS A 142 8.01 32.80 13.87
C LYS A 142 7.16 31.85 14.74
N PRO A 143 5.98 32.25 15.21
CA PRO A 143 5.09 31.34 15.93
C PRO A 143 4.56 30.25 14.98
N SER A 144 4.72 28.99 15.36
CA SER A 144 4.14 27.85 14.64
C SER A 144 2.62 27.88 14.78
N LEU A 145 1.89 27.77 13.67
CA LEU A 145 0.43 27.66 13.62
C LEU A 145 -0.08 26.22 13.91
N PHE A 146 0.72 25.38 14.57
CA PHE A 146 0.45 23.95 14.67
C PHE A 146 -0.59 23.56 15.74
N TRP A 147 -1.07 24.46 16.60
CA TRP A 147 -1.99 24.10 17.70
C TRP A 147 -3.19 25.03 17.97
N HIS A 148 -3.64 25.82 17.00
CA HIS A 148 -4.93 26.52 17.11
C HIS A 148 -5.88 25.91 16.07
N THR A 149 -6.70 24.91 16.39
CA THR A 149 -8.04 25.14 16.95
C THR A 149 -8.67 23.79 17.35
N PHE A 150 -8.49 23.37 18.60
CA PHE A 150 -9.40 22.44 19.27
C PHE A 150 -10.19 23.24 20.32
N HIS A 151 -11.49 22.94 20.43
CA HIS A 151 -12.49 23.52 21.36
C HIS A 151 -13.22 24.81 20.91
N LYS A 152 -14.23 24.60 20.07
CA LYS A 152 -15.55 25.27 20.05
C LYS A 152 -16.21 24.72 18.79
N LEU A 153 -17.15 23.78 18.86
CA LEU A 153 -18.57 24.08 19.01
C LEU A 153 -19.29 22.88 19.64
N ALA A 154 -19.66 22.99 20.90
CA ALA A 154 -20.85 22.37 21.44
C ALA A 154 -21.48 23.36 22.42
N PRO A 155 -22.70 23.83 22.17
CA PRO A 155 -23.55 24.33 23.24
C PRO A 155 -24.65 23.30 23.49
N PHE A 156 -24.52 22.60 24.61
CA PHE A 156 -25.68 22.09 25.34
C PHE A 156 -26.41 23.26 26.02
N ARG A 157 -27.72 23.03 26.21
CA ARG A 157 -28.71 23.66 27.11
C ARG A 157 -29.87 24.27 26.31
N LYS A 158 -31.14 24.03 26.65
CA LYS A 158 -31.75 23.73 27.95
C LYS A 158 -33.02 22.89 27.73
#